data_AF-A0A959FUH8-F1
#
_entry.id   AF-A0A959FUH8-F1
#
_cell.length_a   1.000
_cell.length_b   1.000
_cell.length_c   1.000
_cell.angle_alpha   90.00
_cell.angle_beta   90.00
_cell.angle_gamma   90.00
#
_symmetry.space_group_name_H-M   'P 1'
#
loop_
_entity.id
_entity.type
_entity.pdbx_description
1 polymer ?
#
loop_
_entity_poly.entity_id
_entity_poly.type
_entity_poly.pdbx_seq_one_letter_code
_entity_poly.pdbx_strand_id
1 'polypeptide(L)'
;MNYFKKSFALPYLMVPFLILSLTTLQAVNPSQWMTELKPIIGDKKLHEIFIPGTHDSGSWALGGIPLAKTQSRDFKGQLEAGARYFDLRITYMQLVPGYEANTFYLHHGGASHAALKLSTQLQAVKTFLDQHPNEVVILHVRNNWLCNGIGIGNCDDMTSQQKTQLTNLFKSYFPGNRLATTNEVQSQNINYLTSNRKIVIDWYSNSAFADITWLNYLDIDHLTPIQEKINRMEAYHTQQLREAASIEGLNALHPVIAGIDVYATAKQYAFPNTKKWLDNWYQDPTTRKGLNIVAVDFIEASGVFEQLMQFNQNGKTSGGSASGVPEIQAALWYGTYNGSEKTYLFGTDQYYRYDKGREASGGPYSMSEWKVPGHLYTLDAALYYGQYRGSEMTYLFKGTQYYSYNKTTDELKGPFDLHQNWKLPNSWQKVDAAVYYGQYQGSEMVYFFNGTQYYSYNKSTDEAKGPYDLHRNWKVPNHWKTIDAALYYGNYRGGETIYLFNGSEYGRYNKSTDQFDGPYPISQNWF
;
A
#
# COMPACT_ATOMS: atom_id res chain seq x y z
N MET A 1 -9.69 55.41 -49.30
CA MET A 1 -8.80 55.95 -48.27
C MET A 1 -9.64 56.27 -47.04
N ASN A 2 -9.47 55.49 -45.95
CA ASN A 2 -9.10 55.95 -44.60
C ASN A 2 -9.85 57.18 -43.99
N TYR A 3 -10.34 57.24 -42.74
CA TYR A 3 -10.02 56.58 -41.46
C TYR A 3 -11.21 56.75 -40.46
N PHE A 4 -11.54 55.68 -39.73
CA PHE A 4 -11.82 55.55 -38.28
C PHE A 4 -12.78 56.49 -37.51
N LYS A 5 -13.80 55.88 -36.88
CA LYS A 5 -14.43 56.34 -35.63
C LYS A 5 -14.00 55.45 -34.45
N LYS A 6 -13.55 56.11 -33.38
CA LYS A 6 -13.08 55.56 -32.10
C LYS A 6 -14.22 54.89 -31.31
N SER A 7 -13.97 53.72 -30.73
CA SER A 7 -14.71 53.21 -29.57
C SER A 7 -13.85 53.32 -28.31
N PHE A 8 -14.49 53.69 -27.19
CA PHE A 8 -13.88 53.77 -25.86
C PHE A 8 -13.73 52.36 -25.28
N ALA A 9 -12.53 52.04 -24.77
CA ALA A 9 -12.25 50.84 -23.98
C ALA A 9 -12.31 51.18 -22.48
N LEU A 10 -13.03 50.37 -21.70
CA LEU A 10 -12.90 50.33 -20.23
C LEU A 10 -11.59 49.62 -19.84
N PRO A 11 -10.93 50.00 -18.73
CA PRO A 11 -9.73 49.33 -18.28
C PRO A 11 -10.09 47.98 -17.63
N TYR A 12 -9.51 46.91 -18.16
CA TYR A 12 -9.46 45.62 -17.48
C TYR A 12 -8.65 45.78 -16.19
N LEU A 13 -9.31 45.61 -15.03
CA LEU A 13 -8.61 45.29 -13.80
C LEU A 13 -8.00 43.89 -13.98
N MET A 14 -6.68 43.84 -14.08
CA MET A 14 -5.94 42.58 -13.92
C MET A 14 -6.16 42.09 -12.49
N VAL A 15 -7.02 41.10 -12.33
CA VAL A 15 -6.98 40.22 -11.15
C VAL A 15 -5.65 39.47 -11.25
N PRO A 16 -4.78 39.52 -10.23
CA PRO A 16 -3.55 38.74 -10.27
C PRO A 16 -3.96 37.28 -10.34
N PHE A 17 -3.59 36.61 -11.43
CA PHE A 17 -3.56 35.15 -11.48
C PHE A 17 -2.73 34.70 -10.28
N LEU A 18 -3.39 34.14 -9.27
CA LEU A 18 -2.72 33.29 -8.30
C LEU A 18 -2.16 32.15 -9.14
N ILE A 19 -0.86 32.20 -9.42
CA ILE A 19 -0.12 31.00 -9.81
C ILE A 19 -0.30 30.09 -8.60
N LEU A 20 -1.20 29.11 -8.72
CA LEU A 20 -1.22 27.96 -7.83
C LEU A 20 0.21 27.43 -7.86
N SER A 21 0.97 27.70 -6.80
CA SER A 21 2.21 27.00 -6.57
C SER A 21 1.86 25.53 -6.69
N LEU A 22 2.51 24.81 -7.60
CA LEU A 22 2.70 23.38 -7.43
C LEU A 22 3.12 23.22 -5.98
N THR A 23 2.22 22.76 -5.12
CA THR A 23 2.57 22.39 -3.76
C THR A 23 3.60 21.31 -3.95
N THR A 24 4.87 21.66 -3.78
CA THR A 24 5.91 20.68 -3.57
C THR A 24 5.38 19.81 -2.44
N LEU A 25 5.14 18.53 -2.76
CA LEU A 25 4.71 17.56 -1.77
C LEU A 25 5.68 17.70 -0.59
N GLN A 26 5.18 18.14 0.56
CA GLN A 26 6.06 18.35 1.71
C GLN A 26 6.70 17.00 2.04
N ALA A 27 8.03 16.99 2.14
CA ALA A 27 8.76 15.78 2.51
C ALA A 27 8.26 15.28 3.86
N VAL A 28 7.90 13.99 3.91
CA VAL A 28 7.41 13.32 5.12
C VAL A 28 8.51 13.33 6.19
N ASN A 29 8.17 13.65 7.43
CA ASN A 29 9.14 13.61 8.52
C ASN A 29 9.52 12.15 8.85
N PRO A 30 10.78 11.73 8.68
CA PRO A 30 11.16 10.34 8.88
C PRO A 30 10.92 9.85 10.32
N SER A 31 11.05 10.71 11.33
CA SER A 31 10.85 10.33 12.73
C SER A 31 9.40 10.03 13.11
N GLN A 32 8.42 10.39 12.27
CA GLN A 32 6.98 10.25 12.57
C GLN A 32 6.14 9.98 11.31
N TRP A 33 6.74 9.32 10.31
CA TRP A 33 6.11 9.16 9.01
C TRP A 33 4.80 8.35 9.07
N MET A 34 4.69 7.35 9.97
CA MET A 34 3.45 6.59 10.11
C MET A 34 2.34 7.46 10.71
N THR A 35 2.71 8.36 11.62
CA THR A 35 1.82 9.36 12.22
C THR A 35 1.30 10.33 11.15
N GLU A 36 2.19 10.91 10.34
CA GLU A 36 1.82 11.87 9.29
C GLU A 36 0.98 11.21 8.19
N LEU A 37 1.31 9.99 7.81
CA LEU A 37 0.61 9.25 6.75
C LEU A 37 -0.60 8.46 7.26
N LYS A 38 -0.92 8.52 8.57
CA LYS A 38 -2.03 7.78 9.18
C LYS A 38 -3.37 7.91 8.44
N PRO A 39 -3.77 9.09 7.90
CA PRO A 39 -5.00 9.21 7.10
C PRO A 39 -5.01 8.38 5.80
N ILE A 40 -3.84 7.98 5.31
CA ILE A 40 -3.65 7.21 4.07
C ILE A 40 -3.40 5.73 4.39
N ILE A 41 -2.59 5.45 5.41
CA ILE A 41 -2.15 4.09 5.74
C ILE A 41 -2.92 3.44 6.89
N GLY A 42 -3.74 4.19 7.62
CA GLY A 42 -4.36 3.76 8.88
C GLY A 42 -5.22 2.51 8.74
N ASP A 43 -6.00 2.41 7.67
CA ASP A 43 -6.90 1.28 7.43
C ASP A 43 -6.22 0.12 6.68
N LYS A 44 -4.96 0.30 6.27
CA LYS A 44 -4.13 -0.72 5.63
C LYS A 44 -3.52 -1.66 6.67
N LYS A 45 -3.24 -2.90 6.28
CA LYS A 45 -2.47 -3.88 7.04
C LYS A 45 -0.97 -3.68 6.84
N LEU A 46 -0.16 -4.28 7.70
CA LEU A 46 1.30 -4.17 7.60
C LEU A 46 1.83 -4.60 6.23
N HIS A 47 1.28 -5.65 5.61
CA HIS A 47 1.71 -6.15 4.30
C HIS A 47 1.35 -5.24 3.11
N GLU A 48 0.52 -4.22 3.32
CA GLU A 48 -0.02 -3.36 2.27
C GLU A 48 0.66 -1.99 2.17
N ILE A 49 1.59 -1.71 3.09
CA ILE A 49 2.41 -0.48 3.12
C ILE A 49 3.87 -0.83 2.88
N PHE A 50 4.69 0.15 2.52
CA PHE A 50 6.14 0.02 2.49
C PHE A 50 6.74 0.31 3.85
N ILE A 51 7.67 -0.53 4.32
CA ILE A 51 8.30 -0.35 5.63
C ILE A 51 9.82 -0.23 5.44
N PRO A 52 10.40 0.93 5.73
CA PRO A 52 11.85 1.09 5.75
C PRO A 52 12.49 0.28 6.89
N GLY A 53 13.54 -0.48 6.57
CA GLY A 53 14.24 -1.33 7.54
C GLY A 53 15.76 -1.32 7.42
N THR A 54 16.43 -1.85 8.43
CA THR A 54 17.89 -1.93 8.48
C THR A 54 18.36 -3.38 8.59
N HIS A 55 19.25 -3.78 7.67
CA HIS A 55 19.92 -5.08 7.75
C HIS A 55 20.98 -5.06 8.87
N ASP A 56 21.06 -6.17 9.61
CA ASP A 56 21.97 -6.38 10.74
C ASP A 56 22.14 -5.13 11.61
N SER A 57 21.00 -4.68 12.16
CA SER A 57 20.82 -3.31 12.66
C SER A 57 21.79 -2.95 13.80
N GLY A 58 22.32 -3.94 14.49
CA GLY A 58 23.25 -3.81 15.59
C GLY A 58 24.71 -3.61 15.20
N SER A 59 25.07 -3.64 13.93
CA SER A 59 26.49 -3.67 13.51
C SER A 59 27.23 -2.33 13.68
N TRP A 60 26.54 -1.25 14.07
CA TRP A 60 27.10 0.12 14.09
C TRP A 60 28.32 0.31 15.00
N ALA A 61 28.37 -0.45 16.10
CA ALA A 61 29.45 -0.42 17.08
C ALA A 61 30.51 -1.50 16.86
N LEU A 62 30.46 -2.27 15.76
CA LEU A 62 31.49 -3.25 15.40
C LEU A 62 32.74 -2.52 14.88
N GLY A 63 33.53 -1.97 15.81
CA GLY A 63 34.85 -1.45 15.52
C GLY A 63 35.83 -2.61 15.28
N GLY A 64 36.52 -2.63 14.14
CA GLY A 64 37.64 -3.56 13.89
C GLY A 64 37.42 -4.62 12.82
N ILE A 65 36.21 -4.78 12.28
CA ILE A 65 35.94 -5.64 11.12
C ILE A 65 35.15 -4.83 10.07
N PRO A 66 35.83 -4.05 9.20
CA PRO A 66 35.18 -3.18 8.22
C PRO A 66 34.20 -3.89 7.28
N LEU A 67 34.38 -5.20 7.09
CA LEU A 67 33.54 -6.05 6.23
C LEU A 67 32.21 -6.45 6.89
N ALA A 68 32.08 -6.30 8.21
CA ALA A 68 30.92 -6.72 8.99
C ALA A 68 30.05 -5.54 9.46
N LYS A 69 30.42 -4.30 9.10
CA LYS A 69 29.66 -3.12 9.51
C LYS A 69 28.61 -2.82 8.43
N THR A 70 27.34 -2.97 8.79
CA THR A 70 26.20 -2.68 7.91
C THR A 70 25.50 -1.37 8.26
N GLN A 71 25.67 -0.83 9.47
CA GLN A 71 25.06 0.44 9.89
C GLN A 71 26.10 1.42 10.42
N SER A 72 25.87 2.73 10.29
CA SER A 72 26.72 3.76 10.90
C SER A 72 26.06 4.45 12.11
N ARG A 73 24.75 4.25 12.29
CA ARG A 73 23.94 4.88 13.33
C ARG A 73 23.51 3.87 14.38
N ASP A 74 23.35 4.32 15.62
CA ASP A 74 22.71 3.52 16.67
C ASP A 74 21.19 3.38 16.42
N PHE A 75 20.49 2.61 17.26
CA PHE A 75 19.05 2.38 17.10
C PHE A 75 18.24 3.67 17.16
N LYS A 76 18.64 4.63 18.00
CA LYS A 76 17.98 5.94 18.06
C LYS A 76 18.09 6.65 16.72
N GLY A 77 19.30 6.76 16.17
CA GLY A 77 19.55 7.41 14.89
C GLY A 77 18.89 6.70 13.70
N GLN A 78 18.74 5.37 13.76
CA GLN A 78 18.01 4.59 12.76
C GLN A 78 16.49 4.89 12.82
N LEU A 79 15.90 4.92 14.01
CA LEU A 79 14.47 5.25 14.23
C LEU A 79 14.15 6.68 13.77
N GLU A 80 15.00 7.65 14.13
CA GLU A 80 14.87 9.07 13.74
C GLU A 80 14.99 9.27 12.23
N ALA A 81 15.74 8.40 11.54
CA ALA A 81 15.88 8.39 10.10
C ALA A 81 14.76 7.61 9.37
N GLY A 82 13.79 7.03 10.09
CA GLY A 82 12.58 6.42 9.53
C GLY A 82 12.52 4.89 9.57
N ALA A 83 13.54 4.21 10.12
CA ALA A 83 13.52 2.76 10.25
C ALA A 83 12.36 2.31 11.15
N ARG A 84 11.57 1.35 10.68
CA ARG A 84 10.52 0.68 11.47
C ARG A 84 10.68 -0.85 11.45
N TYR A 85 11.66 -1.38 10.72
CA TYR A 85 12.06 -2.79 10.77
C TYR A 85 13.54 -2.92 11.15
N PHE A 86 13.82 -3.78 12.12
CA PHE A 86 15.18 -4.04 12.63
C PHE A 86 15.49 -5.54 12.59
N ASP A 87 16.52 -5.91 11.84
CA ASP A 87 17.11 -7.25 11.87
C ASP A 87 18.04 -7.40 13.10
N LEU A 88 17.59 -8.18 14.08
CA LEU A 88 18.26 -8.43 15.35
C LEU A 88 18.95 -9.80 15.32
N ARG A 89 20.26 -9.79 15.13
CA ARG A 89 21.11 -10.98 15.28
C ARG A 89 21.56 -11.10 16.73
N ILE A 90 20.94 -12.00 17.49
CA ILE A 90 21.10 -12.08 18.96
C ILE A 90 22.01 -13.26 19.34
N THR A 91 22.87 -13.03 20.34
CA THR A 91 23.63 -14.08 21.03
C THR A 91 23.48 -13.92 22.54
N TYR A 92 23.63 -15.03 23.28
CA TYR A 92 23.59 -15.09 24.73
C TYR A 92 25.00 -15.30 25.29
N MET A 93 25.51 -14.32 26.02
CA MET A 93 26.83 -14.35 26.65
C MET A 93 26.70 -14.93 28.05
N GLN A 94 27.04 -16.22 28.22
CA GLN A 94 26.92 -16.87 29.53
C GLN A 94 28.10 -16.52 30.45
N LEU A 95 29.33 -16.73 29.99
CA LEU A 95 30.58 -16.56 30.76
C LEU A 95 31.74 -16.04 29.89
N VAL A 96 31.46 -15.10 28.99
CA VAL A 96 32.49 -14.55 28.09
C VAL A 96 33.19 -13.37 28.77
N PRO A 97 34.53 -13.37 28.92
CA PRO A 97 35.26 -12.23 29.48
C PRO A 97 34.99 -10.93 28.73
N GLY A 98 34.78 -9.83 29.46
CA GLY A 98 34.45 -8.52 28.88
C GLY A 98 32.96 -8.30 28.59
N TYR A 99 32.11 -9.30 28.82
CA TYR A 99 30.66 -9.20 28.72
C TYR A 99 30.00 -9.46 30.08
N GLU A 100 28.80 -8.92 30.26
CA GLU A 100 27.97 -9.24 31.41
C GLU A 100 27.52 -10.71 31.30
N ALA A 101 27.69 -11.47 32.38
CA ALA A 101 27.29 -12.86 32.42
C ALA A 101 25.77 -12.99 32.23
N ASN A 102 25.34 -14.08 31.60
CA ASN A 102 23.94 -14.40 31.36
C ASN A 102 23.14 -13.30 30.64
N THR A 103 23.75 -12.64 29.65
CA THR A 103 23.18 -11.43 29.01
C THR A 103 23.07 -11.56 27.50
N PHE A 104 22.00 -10.99 26.92
CA PHE A 104 21.78 -10.93 25.47
C PHE A 104 22.48 -9.72 24.83
N TYR A 105 23.17 -9.97 23.73
CA TYR A 105 23.85 -8.95 22.92
C TYR A 105 23.51 -9.12 21.44
N LEU A 106 23.56 -8.01 20.69
CA LEU A 106 23.60 -8.06 19.23
C LEU A 106 25.01 -8.50 18.78
N HIS A 107 25.07 -9.22 17.67
CA HIS A 107 26.28 -9.89 17.21
C HIS A 107 26.28 -10.08 15.70
N HIS A 108 27.45 -10.10 15.06
CA HIS A 108 27.62 -10.50 13.65
C HIS A 108 29.00 -11.13 13.38
N GLY A 109 29.05 -12.25 12.65
CA GLY A 109 30.30 -12.84 12.12
C GLY A 109 31.36 -13.30 13.15
N GLY A 110 31.02 -13.37 14.44
CA GLY A 110 31.96 -13.68 15.53
C GLY A 110 32.32 -12.47 16.39
N ALA A 111 31.86 -11.27 16.02
CA ALA A 111 32.08 -10.03 16.74
C ALA A 111 30.81 -9.56 17.47
N SER A 112 30.97 -9.25 18.76
CA SER A 112 30.05 -8.42 19.53
C SER A 112 30.86 -7.34 20.26
N HIS A 113 30.17 -6.40 20.89
CA HIS A 113 30.78 -5.34 21.67
C HIS A 113 29.88 -5.04 22.87
N ALA A 114 30.44 -4.60 24.00
CA ALA A 114 29.65 -4.30 25.20
C ALA A 114 28.55 -3.24 24.95
N ALA A 115 28.77 -2.34 23.99
CA ALA A 115 27.80 -1.33 23.54
C ALA A 115 26.55 -1.94 22.85
N LEU A 116 26.60 -3.20 22.46
CA LEU A 116 25.53 -3.92 21.74
C LEU A 116 24.63 -4.72 22.67
N LYS A 117 24.64 -4.43 23.99
CA LYS A 117 23.71 -5.04 24.95
C LYS A 117 22.27 -4.83 24.46
N LEU A 118 21.51 -5.91 24.32
CA LEU A 118 20.17 -5.86 23.76
C LEU A 118 19.24 -4.94 24.56
N SER A 119 19.36 -4.97 25.90
CA SER A 119 18.56 -4.12 26.79
C SER A 119 18.72 -2.62 26.49
N THR A 120 19.92 -2.18 26.10
CA THR A 120 20.18 -0.79 25.71
C THR A 120 19.44 -0.42 24.43
N GLN A 121 19.38 -1.35 23.46
CA GLN A 121 18.69 -1.12 22.19
C GLN A 121 17.16 -1.15 22.38
N LEU A 122 16.64 -2.06 23.21
CA LEU A 122 15.21 -2.07 23.59
C LEU A 122 14.81 -0.80 24.33
N GLN A 123 15.69 -0.25 25.17
CA GLN A 123 15.44 1.04 25.81
C GLN A 123 15.31 2.17 24.78
N ALA A 124 16.16 2.20 23.75
CA ALA A 124 16.07 3.20 22.68
C ALA A 124 14.74 3.10 21.93
N VAL A 125 14.32 1.88 21.55
CA VAL A 125 13.03 1.64 20.89
C VAL A 125 11.85 2.05 21.78
N LYS A 126 11.91 1.70 23.07
CA LYS A 126 10.88 2.09 24.04
C LYS A 126 10.75 3.61 24.14
N THR A 127 11.87 4.31 24.33
CA THR A 127 11.90 5.77 24.43
C THR A 127 11.30 6.42 23.18
N PHE A 128 11.67 5.92 21.99
CA PHE A 128 11.13 6.40 20.73
C PHE A 128 9.60 6.21 20.65
N LEU A 129 9.08 5.00 20.92
CA LEU A 129 7.64 4.76 20.83
C LEU A 129 6.82 5.48 21.91
N ASP A 130 7.45 5.86 23.02
CA ASP A 130 6.82 6.69 24.05
C ASP A 130 6.73 8.16 23.57
N GLN A 131 7.69 8.63 22.75
CA GLN A 131 7.70 9.96 22.13
C GLN A 131 6.86 10.04 20.85
N HIS A 132 6.71 8.92 20.13
CA HIS A 132 6.03 8.83 18.84
C HIS A 132 4.90 7.77 18.90
N PRO A 133 3.74 8.11 19.51
CA PRO A 133 2.76 7.10 19.90
C PRO A 133 2.01 6.43 18.75
N ASN A 134 2.04 6.99 17.53
CA ASN A 134 1.39 6.40 16.34
C ASN A 134 2.40 5.68 15.42
N GLU A 135 3.56 5.31 15.92
CA GLU A 135 4.53 4.49 15.19
C GLU A 135 4.46 3.02 15.64
N VAL A 136 4.81 2.11 14.74
CA VAL A 136 4.94 0.66 15.00
C VAL A 136 6.35 0.23 14.64
N VAL A 137 7.01 -0.53 15.51
CA VAL A 137 8.36 -1.06 15.26
C VAL A 137 8.34 -2.58 15.20
N ILE A 138 8.95 -3.13 14.14
CA ILE A 138 9.14 -4.55 13.91
C ILE A 138 10.57 -4.92 14.32
N LEU A 139 10.67 -5.86 15.26
CA LEU A 139 11.92 -6.45 15.71
C LEU A 139 11.97 -7.88 15.21
N HIS A 140 12.75 -8.13 14.17
CA HIS A 140 12.93 -9.45 13.60
C HIS A 140 14.11 -10.13 14.29
N VAL A 141 13.83 -11.18 15.05
CA VAL A 141 14.80 -11.89 15.89
C VAL A 141 15.33 -13.10 15.14
N ARG A 142 16.65 -13.11 14.89
CA ARG A 142 17.39 -14.28 14.41
C ARG A 142 18.42 -14.73 15.44
N ASN A 143 18.56 -16.04 15.56
CA ASN A 143 19.72 -16.64 16.22
C ASN A 143 20.96 -16.38 15.37
N ASN A 144 22.10 -16.18 16.02
CA ASN A 144 23.38 -16.07 15.32
C ASN A 144 24.18 -17.38 15.41
N TRP A 145 25.14 -17.54 14.49
CA TRP A 145 26.07 -18.67 14.33
C TRP A 145 27.07 -18.91 15.49
N LEU A 146 26.96 -18.18 16.61
CA LEU A 146 27.80 -18.40 17.80
C LEU A 146 27.03 -19.14 18.89
N CYS A 147 27.55 -20.31 19.25
CA CYS A 147 27.00 -21.18 20.29
C CYS A 147 27.45 -20.69 21.67
N ASN A 148 26.55 -20.04 22.44
CA ASN A 148 26.80 -19.56 23.82
C ASN A 148 28.09 -18.70 23.99
N GLY A 149 28.55 -18.03 22.92
CA GLY A 149 29.76 -17.19 22.94
C GLY A 149 31.10 -17.96 23.03
N ILE A 150 31.11 -19.28 22.80
CA ILE A 150 32.31 -20.12 23.01
C ILE A 150 32.71 -20.94 21.75
N GLY A 151 31.82 -21.12 20.75
CA GLY A 151 32.14 -21.88 19.53
C GLY A 151 31.46 -21.36 18.25
N ILE A 152 32.14 -21.52 17.11
CA ILE A 152 31.62 -21.29 15.75
C ILE A 152 30.99 -22.60 15.26
N GLY A 153 29.68 -22.60 14.99
CA GLY A 153 28.95 -23.77 14.51
C GLY A 153 27.49 -23.44 14.19
N ASN A 154 26.82 -24.29 13.40
CA ASN A 154 25.41 -24.12 13.03
C ASN A 154 24.51 -24.49 14.23
N CYS A 155 24.59 -23.69 15.29
CA CYS A 155 23.87 -23.88 16.53
C CYS A 155 22.54 -23.15 16.47
N ASP A 156 21.58 -23.75 15.79
CA ASP A 156 20.19 -23.39 16.02
C ASP A 156 19.80 -23.98 17.38
N ASP A 157 19.98 -23.19 18.44
CA ASP A 157 18.94 -23.02 19.45
C ASP A 157 19.49 -22.24 20.65
N MET A 158 19.03 -21.00 20.82
CA MET A 158 18.77 -20.54 22.18
C MET A 158 17.95 -21.62 22.90
N THR A 159 18.39 -22.06 24.07
CA THR A 159 17.62 -23.04 24.87
C THR A 159 16.20 -22.52 25.13
N SER A 160 15.26 -23.41 25.42
CA SER A 160 13.89 -23.00 25.80
C SER A 160 13.89 -22.02 26.99
N GLN A 161 14.85 -22.16 27.90
CA GLN A 161 15.07 -21.24 29.01
C GLN A 161 15.55 -19.87 28.51
N GLN A 162 16.52 -19.82 27.60
CA GLN A 162 17.01 -18.56 27.00
C GLN A 162 15.91 -17.88 26.17
N LYS A 163 15.12 -18.61 25.38
CA LYS A 163 13.96 -18.06 24.65
C LYS A 163 12.93 -17.45 25.61
N THR A 164 12.71 -18.10 26.76
CA THR A 164 11.82 -17.58 27.82
C THR A 164 12.40 -16.31 28.47
N GLN A 165 13.70 -16.30 28.79
CA GLN A 165 14.39 -15.12 29.32
C GLN A 165 14.33 -13.94 28.35
N LEU A 166 14.58 -14.19 27.06
CA LEU A 166 14.50 -13.17 26.02
C LEU A 166 13.08 -12.64 25.85
N THR A 167 12.07 -13.52 25.87
CA THR A 167 10.65 -13.12 25.85
C THR A 167 10.29 -12.24 27.05
N ASN A 168 10.75 -12.61 28.25
CA ASN A 168 10.51 -11.84 29.46
C ASN A 168 11.23 -10.48 29.43
N LEU A 169 12.42 -10.42 28.82
CA LEU A 169 13.12 -9.17 28.58
C LEU A 169 12.31 -8.25 27.66
N PHE A 170 11.76 -8.75 26.55
CA PHE A 170 10.88 -7.93 25.70
C PHE A 170 9.65 -7.42 26.47
N LYS A 171 9.00 -8.29 27.25
CA LYS A 171 7.83 -7.92 28.07
C LYS A 171 8.15 -6.88 29.15
N SER A 172 9.37 -6.85 29.70
CA SER A 172 9.74 -5.86 30.71
C SER A 172 9.90 -4.45 30.12
N TYR A 173 10.35 -4.35 28.87
CA TYR A 173 10.46 -3.07 28.15
C TYR A 173 9.13 -2.62 27.53
N PHE A 174 8.31 -3.58 27.10
CA PHE A 174 7.02 -3.32 26.45
C PHE A 174 5.88 -3.99 27.24
N PRO A 175 5.60 -3.50 28.46
CA PRO A 175 4.62 -4.13 29.34
C PRO A 175 3.19 -3.97 28.82
N GLY A 176 2.31 -4.79 29.38
CA GLY A 176 0.90 -4.84 29.01
C GLY A 176 0.71 -5.41 27.61
N ASN A 177 -0.20 -4.79 26.87
CA ASN A 177 -0.72 -5.26 25.60
C ASN A 177 0.03 -4.63 24.41
N ARG A 178 1.32 -4.31 24.56
CA ARG A 178 2.13 -3.61 23.54
C ARG A 178 2.73 -4.51 22.46
N LEU A 179 2.91 -5.79 22.75
CA LEU A 179 3.44 -6.78 21.80
C LEU A 179 2.30 -7.35 20.94
N ALA A 180 2.43 -7.27 19.63
CA ALA A 180 1.53 -7.87 18.66
C ALA A 180 1.68 -9.39 18.63
N THR A 181 0.57 -10.10 18.51
CA THR A 181 0.56 -11.53 18.17
C THR A 181 0.69 -11.72 16.67
N THR A 182 1.14 -12.89 16.22
CA THR A 182 1.20 -13.27 14.80
C THR A 182 -0.13 -13.06 14.08
N ASN A 183 -1.25 -13.43 14.72
CA ASN A 183 -2.58 -13.24 14.15
C ASN A 183 -2.94 -11.76 13.99
N GLU A 184 -2.56 -10.91 14.95
CA GLU A 184 -2.81 -9.47 14.87
C GLU A 184 -1.98 -8.82 13.75
N VAL A 185 -0.73 -9.24 13.56
CA VAL A 185 0.14 -8.76 12.47
C VAL A 185 -0.47 -9.04 11.09
N GLN A 186 -1.14 -10.19 10.92
CA GLN A 186 -1.72 -10.63 9.64
C GLN A 186 -3.14 -10.07 9.40
N SER A 187 -3.92 -9.89 10.45
CA SER A 187 -5.36 -9.58 10.34
C SER A 187 -5.70 -8.12 10.59
N GLN A 188 -4.88 -7.39 11.34
CA GLN A 188 -5.22 -6.05 11.83
C GLN A 188 -4.54 -4.95 11.01
N ASN A 189 -5.18 -3.77 10.99
CA ASN A 189 -4.69 -2.59 10.30
C ASN A 189 -3.77 -1.72 11.17
N ILE A 190 -3.13 -0.72 10.57
CA ILE A 190 -2.21 0.20 11.26
C ILE A 190 -2.93 0.98 12.37
N ASN A 191 -4.20 1.35 12.19
CA ASN A 191 -5.01 2.01 13.22
C ASN A 191 -5.12 1.15 14.48
N TYR A 192 -5.37 -0.16 14.33
CA TYR A 192 -5.36 -1.10 15.43
C TYR A 192 -3.98 -1.20 16.09
N LEU A 193 -2.92 -1.39 15.30
CA LEU A 193 -1.57 -1.57 15.84
C LEU A 193 -1.08 -0.34 16.62
N THR A 194 -1.24 0.85 16.06
CA THR A 194 -0.84 2.11 16.70
C THR A 194 -1.62 2.41 17.98
N SER A 195 -2.86 1.92 18.12
CA SER A 195 -3.67 2.13 19.32
C SER A 195 -3.14 1.39 20.54
N ASN A 196 -2.52 0.21 20.36
CA ASN A 196 -2.12 -0.63 21.48
C ASN A 196 -0.94 -1.57 21.16
N ARG A 197 -0.89 -2.19 19.98
CA ARG A 197 0.16 -3.15 19.55
C ARG A 197 1.32 -2.45 18.80
N LYS A 198 2.19 -1.76 19.53
CA LYS A 198 3.27 -0.92 18.96
C LYS A 198 4.55 -1.67 18.59
N ILE A 199 4.70 -2.92 19.04
CA ILE A 199 5.87 -3.77 18.77
C ILE A 199 5.43 -5.07 18.13
N VAL A 200 6.05 -5.42 17.00
CA VAL A 200 5.94 -6.75 16.39
C VAL A 200 7.24 -7.49 16.65
N ILE A 201 7.18 -8.64 17.32
CA ILE A 201 8.33 -9.54 17.45
C ILE A 201 8.14 -10.66 16.45
N ASP A 202 9.02 -10.73 15.47
CA ASP A 202 9.04 -11.81 14.49
C ASP A 202 10.20 -12.75 14.79
N TRP A 203 9.91 -14.04 14.91
CA TRP A 203 10.93 -15.05 15.21
C TRP A 203 11.25 -15.81 13.94
N TYR A 204 12.52 -15.85 13.53
CA TYR A 204 12.94 -16.59 12.34
C TYR A 204 12.40 -18.03 12.28
N SER A 205 12.45 -18.76 13.40
CA SER A 205 12.01 -20.15 13.49
C SER A 205 10.48 -20.36 13.44
N ASN A 206 9.69 -19.29 13.55
CA ASN A 206 8.23 -19.31 13.53
C ASN A 206 7.71 -17.97 12.98
N SER A 207 8.22 -17.59 11.81
CA SER A 207 8.06 -16.25 11.30
C SER A 207 6.63 -16.03 10.83
N ALA A 208 6.06 -14.89 11.23
CA ALA A 208 4.84 -14.35 10.67
C ALA A 208 5.09 -13.67 9.31
N PHE A 209 6.33 -13.65 8.83
CA PHE A 209 6.77 -13.06 7.57
C PHE A 209 7.18 -14.15 6.58
N ALA A 210 6.95 -13.90 5.30
CA ALA A 210 7.50 -14.74 4.24
C ALA A 210 8.95 -14.29 4.07
N ASP A 211 9.89 -15.10 4.55
CA ASP A 211 11.29 -14.90 4.21
C ASP A 211 11.44 -15.05 2.68
N ILE A 212 12.33 -14.28 2.05
CA ILE A 212 13.35 -14.76 1.09
C ILE A 212 14.07 -13.56 0.41
N THR A 213 15.35 -13.83 0.07
CA THR A 213 16.40 -13.11 -0.70
C THR A 213 17.11 -11.93 -0.03
N TRP A 214 18.23 -12.28 0.61
CA TRP A 214 19.33 -11.35 0.88
C TRP A 214 20.06 -11.05 -0.45
N LEU A 215 20.04 -9.80 -0.89
CA LEU A 215 20.79 -9.31 -2.05
C LEU A 215 22.26 -9.19 -1.65
N ASN A 216 22.98 -10.30 -1.71
CA ASN A 216 24.40 -10.33 -1.35
C ASN A 216 25.24 -9.69 -2.47
N TYR A 217 25.80 -8.49 -2.23
CA TYR A 217 26.85 -7.91 -3.09
C TYR A 217 28.26 -8.47 -2.77
N LEU A 218 28.34 -9.56 -2.00
CA LEU A 218 29.56 -10.10 -1.42
C LEU A 218 30.55 -10.72 -2.43
N ASP A 219 30.09 -11.20 -3.58
CA ASP A 219 30.90 -12.06 -4.47
C ASP A 219 31.67 -11.31 -5.57
N ILE A 220 31.85 -9.99 -5.42
CA ILE A 220 32.28 -9.12 -6.53
C ILE A 220 33.67 -8.50 -6.34
N ASP A 221 34.38 -8.88 -5.27
CA ASP A 221 35.73 -8.39 -4.97
C ASP A 221 36.86 -9.06 -5.76
N HIS A 222 36.55 -10.06 -6.59
CA HIS A 222 37.55 -10.78 -7.39
C HIS A 222 37.59 -10.43 -8.89
N LEU A 223 36.82 -9.44 -9.35
CA LEU A 223 36.74 -9.10 -10.78
C LEU A 223 37.22 -7.67 -11.08
N THR A 224 38.12 -7.56 -12.07
CA THR A 224 38.43 -6.30 -12.78
C THR A 224 38.16 -6.51 -14.27
N PRO A 225 37.53 -5.53 -14.96
CA PRO A 225 37.36 -4.10 -14.62
C PRO A 225 36.02 -3.70 -13.94
N ILE A 226 36.01 -2.51 -13.31
CA ILE A 226 34.87 -1.93 -12.53
C ILE A 226 33.52 -1.87 -13.26
N GLN A 227 33.53 -1.72 -14.59
CA GLN A 227 32.29 -1.67 -15.38
C GLN A 227 31.60 -3.04 -15.46
N GLU A 228 32.38 -4.13 -15.49
CA GLU A 228 31.85 -5.48 -15.44
C GLU A 228 31.29 -5.79 -14.05
N LYS A 229 31.91 -5.22 -13.00
CA LYS A 229 31.40 -5.18 -11.62
C LYS A 229 30.00 -4.55 -11.58
N ILE A 230 29.84 -3.37 -12.19
CA ILE A 230 28.56 -2.63 -12.24
C ILE A 230 27.50 -3.39 -13.04
N ASN A 231 27.85 -3.91 -14.22
CA ASN A 231 26.88 -4.62 -15.06
C ASN A 231 26.41 -5.94 -14.42
N ARG A 232 27.31 -6.68 -13.76
CA ARG A 232 26.95 -7.87 -12.98
C ARG A 232 26.13 -7.53 -11.75
N MET A 233 26.48 -6.45 -11.04
CA MET A 233 25.68 -5.92 -9.92
C MET A 233 24.26 -5.61 -10.38
N GLU A 234 24.08 -4.91 -11.50
CA GLU A 234 22.76 -4.58 -12.03
C GLU A 234 21.97 -5.83 -12.46
N ALA A 235 22.61 -6.78 -13.15
CA ALA A 235 21.96 -8.00 -13.58
C ALA A 235 21.53 -8.89 -12.40
N TYR A 236 22.42 -9.07 -11.42
CA TYR A 236 22.17 -9.86 -10.20
C TYR A 236 21.12 -9.19 -9.32
N HIS A 237 21.21 -7.87 -9.12
CA HIS A 237 20.24 -7.10 -8.36
C HIS A 237 18.85 -7.18 -9.00
N THR A 238 18.75 -7.01 -10.31
CA THR A 238 17.47 -7.09 -11.03
C THR A 238 16.92 -8.52 -11.01
N GLN A 239 17.77 -9.55 -11.11
CA GLN A 239 17.34 -10.94 -11.00
C GLN A 239 16.79 -11.26 -9.61
N GLN A 240 17.55 -10.97 -8.56
CA GLN A 240 17.17 -11.31 -7.19
C GLN A 240 15.92 -10.57 -6.71
N LEU A 241 15.74 -9.32 -7.13
CA LEU A 241 14.54 -8.56 -6.82
C LEU A 241 13.32 -9.03 -7.65
N ARG A 242 13.54 -9.53 -8.87
CA ARG A 242 12.51 -10.26 -9.62
C ARG A 242 12.16 -11.58 -8.93
N GLU A 243 13.15 -12.29 -8.41
CA GLU A 243 12.94 -13.53 -7.64
C GLU A 243 12.11 -13.24 -6.38
N ALA A 244 12.48 -12.23 -5.58
CA ALA A 244 11.71 -11.75 -4.42
C ALA A 244 10.25 -11.41 -4.78
N ALA A 245 10.04 -10.74 -5.92
CA ALA A 245 8.71 -10.41 -6.42
C ALA A 245 7.94 -11.61 -7.02
N SER A 246 8.63 -12.71 -7.37
CA SER A 246 8.06 -13.88 -8.05
C SER A 246 7.72 -15.06 -7.14
N ILE A 247 8.14 -15.03 -5.87
CA ILE A 247 7.96 -16.11 -4.87
C ILE A 247 6.48 -16.29 -4.42
N GLU A 248 5.51 -15.62 -5.04
CA GLU A 248 4.10 -15.87 -4.77
C GLU A 248 3.57 -17.11 -5.52
N GLY A 249 3.71 -18.25 -4.83
CA GLY A 249 2.81 -19.41 -4.95
C GLY A 249 1.99 -19.69 -3.68
N LEU A 250 2.13 -18.90 -2.61
CA LEU A 250 1.43 -19.12 -1.34
C LEU A 250 1.07 -17.77 -0.68
N ASN A 251 -0.22 -17.41 -0.70
CA ASN A 251 -0.90 -16.48 0.23
C ASN A 251 -0.14 -15.19 0.64
N ALA A 252 -0.41 -14.08 -0.05
CA ALA A 252 0.10 -12.72 0.22
C ALA A 252 -0.46 -12.09 1.52
N LEU A 253 -0.34 -12.79 2.65
CA LEU A 253 -0.74 -12.37 4.00
C LEU A 253 0.46 -11.96 4.88
N HIS A 254 1.67 -11.98 4.33
CA HIS A 254 2.91 -11.86 5.08
C HIS A 254 3.80 -10.74 4.51
N PRO A 255 4.34 -9.82 5.33
CA PRO A 255 5.42 -8.92 4.92
C PRO A 255 6.60 -9.67 4.29
N VAL A 256 7.05 -9.21 3.11
CA VAL A 256 8.24 -9.71 2.41
C VAL A 256 9.39 -8.73 2.59
N ILE A 257 10.58 -9.24 2.91
CA ILE A 257 11.79 -8.47 3.20
C ILE A 257 12.78 -8.59 2.03
N ALA A 258 13.12 -7.47 1.38
CA ALA A 258 14.31 -7.40 0.53
C ALA A 258 15.48 -6.82 1.34
N GLY A 259 16.51 -7.64 1.59
CA GLY A 259 17.73 -7.20 2.26
C GLY A 259 18.78 -6.72 1.26
N ILE A 260 19.37 -5.53 1.43
CA ILE A 260 20.42 -4.99 0.56
C ILE A 260 21.74 -4.94 1.33
N ASP A 261 22.54 -6.00 1.15
CA ASP A 261 23.88 -6.15 1.76
C ASP A 261 24.92 -5.48 0.85
N VAL A 262 25.57 -4.43 1.32
CA VAL A 262 26.48 -3.61 0.50
C VAL A 262 27.76 -3.31 1.27
N TYR A 263 28.92 -3.66 0.71
CA TYR A 263 30.19 -3.18 1.24
C TYR A 263 30.25 -1.64 1.30
N ALA A 264 30.92 -1.12 2.31
CA ALA A 264 31.01 0.32 2.51
C ALA A 264 31.54 1.09 1.27
N THR A 265 32.39 0.45 0.47
CA THR A 265 32.99 0.97 -0.76
C THR A 265 32.06 0.92 -1.98
N ALA A 266 31.00 0.10 -1.94
CA ALA A 266 30.06 -0.10 -3.06
C ALA A 266 28.77 0.73 -2.92
N LYS A 267 28.52 1.36 -1.77
CA LYS A 267 27.32 2.17 -1.47
C LYS A 267 26.95 3.17 -2.58
N GLN A 268 27.95 3.89 -3.10
CA GLN A 268 27.74 4.95 -4.09
C GLN A 268 27.20 4.44 -5.44
N TYR A 269 27.31 3.13 -5.70
CA TYR A 269 26.79 2.49 -6.90
C TYR A 269 25.53 1.65 -6.63
N ALA A 270 25.48 0.97 -5.48
CA ALA A 270 24.36 0.12 -5.13
C ALA A 270 23.05 0.92 -4.94
N PHE A 271 23.07 1.99 -4.15
CA PHE A 271 21.83 2.70 -3.81
C PHE A 271 21.15 3.44 -4.97
N PRO A 272 21.86 4.11 -5.90
CA PRO A 272 21.21 4.64 -7.10
C PRO A 272 20.51 3.57 -7.92
N ASN A 273 21.13 2.39 -8.05
CA ASN A 273 20.56 1.26 -8.79
C ASN A 273 19.36 0.64 -8.08
N THR A 274 19.42 0.52 -6.76
CA THR A 274 18.27 0.13 -5.93
C THR A 274 17.10 1.08 -6.10
N LYS A 275 17.33 2.40 -6.00
CA LYS A 275 16.25 3.38 -6.16
C LYS A 275 15.63 3.32 -7.54
N LYS A 276 16.45 3.22 -8.58
CA LYS A 276 15.98 3.06 -9.96
C LYS A 276 15.15 1.79 -10.14
N TRP A 277 15.58 0.68 -9.53
CA TRP A 277 14.82 -0.56 -9.57
C TRP A 277 13.49 -0.42 -8.82
N LEU A 278 13.50 0.15 -7.61
CA LEU A 278 12.30 0.39 -6.80
C LEU A 278 11.30 1.28 -7.54
N ASP A 279 11.75 2.32 -8.23
CA ASP A 279 10.89 3.15 -9.08
C ASP A 279 10.26 2.34 -10.20
N ASN A 280 11.07 1.56 -10.95
CA ASN A 280 10.55 0.74 -12.05
C ASN A 280 9.54 -0.30 -11.55
N TRP A 281 9.87 -0.99 -10.45
CA TRP A 281 8.99 -1.97 -9.81
C TRP A 281 7.71 -1.32 -9.29
N TYR A 282 7.80 -0.15 -8.65
CA TYR A 282 6.64 0.58 -8.14
C TYR A 282 5.69 1.07 -9.24
N GLN A 283 6.23 1.40 -10.42
CA GLN A 283 5.45 1.82 -11.58
C GLN A 283 4.90 0.66 -12.42
N ASP A 284 5.42 -0.57 -12.24
CA ASP A 284 4.99 -1.75 -13.00
C ASP A 284 4.02 -2.62 -12.20
N PRO A 285 2.70 -2.51 -12.44
CA PRO A 285 1.70 -3.24 -11.69
C PRO A 285 1.68 -4.75 -11.98
N THR A 286 2.41 -5.22 -13.00
CA THR A 286 2.57 -6.66 -13.27
C THR A 286 3.62 -7.31 -12.37
N THR A 287 4.60 -6.53 -11.91
CA THR A 287 5.68 -6.98 -11.02
C THR A 287 5.54 -6.48 -9.59
N ARG A 288 4.69 -5.47 -9.34
CA ARG A 288 4.40 -4.90 -8.01
C ARG A 288 3.50 -5.79 -7.13
N LYS A 289 3.98 -6.96 -6.73
CA LYS A 289 3.32 -7.83 -5.74
C LYS A 289 4.32 -8.31 -4.68
N GLY A 290 3.85 -8.47 -3.45
CA GLY A 290 4.59 -9.11 -2.35
C GLY A 290 5.56 -8.21 -1.58
N LEU A 291 6.38 -7.36 -2.23
CA LEU A 291 7.44 -6.61 -1.54
C LEU A 291 6.91 -5.46 -0.67
N ASN A 292 7.15 -5.53 0.65
CA ASN A 292 6.73 -4.53 1.63
C ASN A 292 7.93 -3.92 2.38
N ILE A 293 8.75 -4.77 2.99
CA ILE A 293 9.86 -4.34 3.84
C ILE A 293 11.13 -4.29 2.97
N VAL A 294 11.83 -3.16 2.99
CA VAL A 294 13.15 -3.05 2.35
C VAL A 294 14.18 -2.73 3.43
N ALA A 295 14.99 -3.72 3.75
CA ALA A 295 16.03 -3.63 4.75
C ALA A 295 17.37 -3.29 4.08
N VAL A 296 17.97 -2.13 4.39
CA VAL A 296 19.21 -1.68 3.74
C VAL A 296 20.38 -1.67 4.71
N ASP A 297 21.58 -1.91 4.19
CA ASP A 297 22.80 -1.42 4.80
C ASP A 297 22.87 0.11 4.70
N PHE A 298 23.52 0.75 5.66
CA PHE A 298 23.93 2.14 5.67
C PHE A 298 22.81 3.12 5.33
N ILE A 299 21.83 3.17 6.23
CA ILE A 299 20.64 4.01 6.15
C ILE A 299 20.92 5.43 5.61
N GLU A 300 21.99 6.08 6.06
CA GLU A 300 22.34 7.45 5.70
C GLU A 300 22.70 7.70 4.22
N ALA A 301 23.10 6.66 3.49
CA ALA A 301 23.61 6.78 2.13
C ALA A 301 22.58 6.33 1.07
N SER A 302 21.44 5.79 1.50
CA SER A 302 20.55 5.08 0.59
C SER A 302 19.64 6.01 -0.23
N GLY A 303 19.00 6.98 0.42
CA GLY A 303 17.86 7.69 -0.16
C GLY A 303 16.64 6.79 -0.44
N VAL A 304 16.71 5.52 -0.01
CA VAL A 304 15.68 4.50 -0.25
C VAL A 304 14.52 4.71 0.71
N PHE A 305 14.79 5.14 1.95
CA PHE A 305 13.75 5.33 2.96
C PHE A 305 12.79 6.45 2.57
N GLU A 306 13.31 7.56 2.07
CA GLU A 306 12.55 8.69 1.53
C GLU A 306 11.64 8.23 0.38
N GLN A 307 12.17 7.39 -0.52
CA GLN A 307 11.42 6.83 -1.63
C GLN A 307 10.27 5.91 -1.16
N LEU A 308 10.51 5.04 -0.19
CA LEU A 308 9.46 4.17 0.38
C LEU A 308 8.38 4.96 1.11
N MET A 309 8.75 5.99 1.88
CA MET A 309 7.80 6.89 2.52
C MET A 309 6.98 7.67 1.48
N GLN A 310 7.61 8.09 0.38
CA GLN A 310 6.91 8.72 -0.74
C GLN A 310 5.94 7.75 -1.43
N PHE A 311 6.29 6.47 -1.57
CA PHE A 311 5.38 5.45 -2.10
C PHE A 311 4.13 5.30 -1.22
N ASN A 312 4.30 5.24 0.10
CA ASN A 312 3.17 5.25 1.03
C ASN A 312 2.32 6.52 0.92
N GLN A 313 2.94 7.69 0.80
CA GLN A 313 2.25 8.97 0.65
C GLN A 313 1.41 9.04 -0.64
N ASN A 314 1.88 8.37 -1.70
CA ASN A 314 1.18 8.27 -2.97
C ASN A 314 0.02 7.25 -2.97
N GLY A 315 -0.19 6.52 -1.87
CA GLY A 315 -1.36 5.65 -1.67
C GLY A 315 -1.38 4.35 -2.47
N LYS A 316 -0.34 4.03 -3.26
CA LYS A 316 -0.25 2.74 -3.96
C LYS A 316 0.27 1.68 -2.99
N THR A 317 -0.48 0.60 -2.81
CA THR A 317 -0.14 -0.49 -1.88
C THR A 317 0.99 -1.37 -2.44
N SER A 318 1.83 -1.88 -1.53
CA SER A 318 2.83 -2.94 -1.77
C SER A 318 2.19 -4.31 -2.00
N GLY A 319 0.98 -4.51 -1.46
CA GLY A 319 0.22 -5.73 -1.58
C GLY A 319 -0.67 -5.73 -2.82
N GLY A 320 -0.45 -6.69 -3.70
CA GLY A 320 -1.59 -7.34 -4.34
C GLY A 320 -2.41 -8.01 -3.24
N SER A 321 -3.72 -7.87 -3.29
CA SER A 321 -4.66 -8.52 -2.36
C SER A 321 -4.26 -9.97 -2.04
N ALA A 322 -4.38 -10.33 -0.76
CA ALA A 322 -4.04 -11.64 -0.18
C ALA A 322 -4.64 -12.86 -0.91
N SER A 323 -5.67 -12.66 -1.74
CA SER A 323 -6.32 -13.70 -2.53
C SER A 323 -5.93 -13.72 -4.02
N GLY A 324 -4.96 -12.91 -4.44
CA GLY A 324 -4.67 -12.65 -5.85
C GLY A 324 -5.79 -11.87 -6.57
N VAL A 325 -6.81 -11.42 -5.82
CA VAL A 325 -7.99 -10.72 -6.35
C VAL A 325 -7.80 -9.21 -6.24
N PRO A 326 -7.74 -8.47 -7.35
CA PRO A 326 -7.64 -7.01 -7.32
C PRO A 326 -8.68 -6.40 -6.38
N GLU A 327 -8.25 -5.42 -5.57
CA GLU A 327 -9.20 -4.55 -4.89
C GLU A 327 -9.99 -3.78 -5.95
N ILE A 328 -11.33 -3.88 -5.91
CA ILE A 328 -12.20 -3.21 -6.87
C ILE A 328 -12.61 -1.86 -6.26
N GLN A 329 -12.07 -0.78 -6.82
CA GLN A 329 -12.33 0.60 -6.39
C GLN A 329 -13.44 1.28 -7.20
N ALA A 330 -13.74 0.76 -8.39
CA ALA A 330 -14.88 1.19 -9.18
C ALA A 330 -15.30 0.08 -10.13
N ALA A 331 -16.57 0.09 -10.55
CA ALA A 331 -17.08 -0.79 -11.59
C ALA A 331 -17.89 0.00 -12.60
N LEU A 332 -17.82 -0.40 -13.87
CA LEU A 332 -18.51 0.26 -14.95
C LEU A 332 -19.08 -0.77 -15.92
N TRP A 333 -20.41 -0.78 -16.03
CA TRP A 333 -21.07 -1.41 -17.16
C TRP A 333 -21.03 -0.44 -18.33
N TYR A 334 -20.24 -0.71 -19.34
CA TYR A 334 -20.02 0.21 -20.47
C TYR A 334 -21.07 0.05 -21.58
N GLY A 335 -22.06 -0.84 -21.40
CA GLY A 335 -23.05 -1.16 -22.43
C GLY A 335 -22.45 -1.93 -23.61
N THR A 336 -23.19 -1.98 -24.72
CA THR A 336 -22.78 -2.70 -25.93
C THR A 336 -21.71 -1.89 -26.69
N TYR A 337 -20.55 -2.50 -26.90
CA TYR A 337 -19.47 -1.96 -27.71
C TYR A 337 -18.93 -3.04 -28.65
N ASN A 338 -18.82 -2.72 -29.94
CA ASN A 338 -18.44 -3.66 -31.01
C ASN A 338 -19.20 -5.01 -30.95
N GLY A 339 -20.51 -4.96 -30.68
CA GLY A 339 -21.38 -6.14 -30.67
C GLY A 339 -21.34 -7.00 -29.40
N SER A 340 -20.68 -6.54 -28.32
CA SER A 340 -20.67 -7.24 -27.02
C SER A 340 -20.85 -6.26 -25.86
N GLU A 341 -21.59 -6.66 -24.82
CA GLU A 341 -21.67 -5.83 -23.61
C GLU A 341 -20.35 -5.91 -22.84
N LYS A 342 -19.80 -4.75 -22.46
CA LYS A 342 -18.52 -4.65 -21.77
C LYS A 342 -18.74 -4.23 -20.32
N THR A 343 -18.06 -4.90 -19.40
CA THR A 343 -17.97 -4.52 -17.99
C THR A 343 -16.51 -4.31 -17.63
N TYR A 344 -16.23 -3.28 -16.84
CA TYR A 344 -14.90 -2.94 -16.38
C TYR A 344 -14.89 -2.92 -14.85
N LEU A 345 -13.92 -3.60 -14.25
CA LEU A 345 -13.62 -3.52 -12.82
C LEU A 345 -12.28 -2.82 -12.68
N PHE A 346 -12.27 -1.67 -12.02
CA PHE A 346 -11.10 -0.83 -11.83
C PHE A 346 -10.50 -1.10 -10.45
N GLY A 347 -9.20 -1.37 -10.42
CA GLY A 347 -8.38 -1.31 -9.20
C GLY A 347 -7.51 -0.06 -9.19
N THR A 348 -6.42 -0.12 -8.44
CA THR A 348 -5.54 1.04 -8.17
C THR A 348 -4.88 1.63 -9.42
N ASP A 349 -4.38 0.80 -10.34
CA ASP A 349 -3.70 1.25 -11.57
C ASP A 349 -3.97 0.35 -12.77
N GLN A 350 -4.87 -0.62 -12.60
CA GLN A 350 -5.26 -1.57 -13.61
C GLN A 350 -6.77 -1.76 -13.63
N TYR A 351 -7.27 -2.29 -14.74
CA TYR A 351 -8.65 -2.70 -14.85
C TYR A 351 -8.77 -4.08 -15.51
N TYR A 352 -9.87 -4.75 -15.21
CA TYR A 352 -10.27 -6.01 -15.81
C TYR A 352 -11.51 -5.79 -16.66
N ARG A 353 -11.56 -6.42 -17.83
CA ARG A 353 -12.67 -6.30 -18.77
C ARG A 353 -13.39 -7.64 -18.92
N TYR A 354 -14.71 -7.61 -18.83
CA TYR A 354 -15.58 -8.76 -19.05
C TYR A 354 -16.51 -8.48 -20.23
N ASP A 355 -16.56 -9.45 -21.14
CA ASP A 355 -17.38 -9.39 -22.34
C ASP A 355 -18.57 -10.34 -22.18
N LYS A 356 -19.79 -9.82 -22.04
CA LYS A 356 -20.97 -10.68 -21.89
C LYS A 356 -21.19 -11.51 -23.17
N GLY A 357 -21.26 -12.83 -23.03
CA GLY A 357 -21.46 -13.78 -24.13
C GLY A 357 -20.18 -14.43 -24.68
N ARG A 358 -19.00 -14.05 -24.20
CA ARG A 358 -17.77 -14.84 -24.33
C ARG A 358 -17.25 -15.06 -22.92
N GLU A 359 -16.95 -16.30 -22.52
CA GLU A 359 -16.37 -16.63 -21.21
C GLU A 359 -14.92 -16.11 -21.03
N ALA A 360 -14.55 -15.03 -21.73
CA ALA A 360 -13.22 -14.46 -21.70
C ALA A 360 -13.23 -13.15 -20.89
N SER A 361 -12.80 -13.25 -19.63
CA SER A 361 -12.22 -12.14 -18.87
C SER A 361 -10.88 -11.77 -19.51
N GLY A 362 -10.67 -10.49 -19.80
CA GLY A 362 -9.39 -9.95 -20.24
C GLY A 362 -8.77 -9.05 -19.17
N GLY A 363 -7.46 -9.02 -19.10
CA GLY A 363 -6.68 -8.16 -18.20
C GLY A 363 -5.69 -8.94 -17.33
N PRO A 364 -5.02 -8.27 -16.38
CA PRO A 364 -5.15 -6.84 -16.10
C PRO A 364 -4.64 -5.97 -17.25
N TYR A 365 -5.34 -4.87 -17.51
CA TYR A 365 -4.95 -3.82 -18.46
C TYR A 365 -4.54 -2.56 -17.71
N SER A 366 -3.61 -1.78 -18.26
CA SER A 366 -3.18 -0.52 -17.64
C SER A 366 -4.27 0.54 -17.72
N MET A 367 -4.46 1.33 -16.66
CA MET A 367 -5.33 2.51 -16.71
C MET A 367 -4.90 3.55 -17.74
N SER A 368 -3.64 3.53 -18.19
CA SER A 368 -3.16 4.40 -19.28
C SER A 368 -3.79 4.09 -20.64
N GLU A 369 -4.46 2.93 -20.80
CA GLU A 369 -5.23 2.63 -22.01
C GLU A 369 -6.54 3.42 -22.07
N TRP A 370 -7.04 3.91 -20.93
CA TRP A 370 -8.13 4.86 -20.89
C TRP A 370 -7.58 6.25 -21.21
N LYS A 371 -8.27 7.00 -22.08
CA LYS A 371 -7.92 8.39 -22.45
C LYS A 371 -8.22 9.37 -21.31
N VAL A 372 -7.66 9.13 -20.13
CA VAL A 372 -7.89 9.89 -18.91
C VAL A 372 -6.56 10.43 -18.36
N PRO A 373 -6.55 11.62 -17.73
CA PRO A 373 -5.37 12.12 -17.03
C PRO A 373 -4.86 11.15 -15.96
N GLY A 374 -3.55 11.13 -15.71
CA GLY A 374 -2.92 10.16 -14.80
C GLY A 374 -3.41 10.19 -13.35
N HIS A 375 -3.92 11.33 -12.86
CA HIS A 375 -4.52 11.39 -11.52
C HIS A 375 -5.87 10.65 -11.43
N LEU A 376 -6.47 10.26 -12.55
CA LEU A 376 -7.67 9.42 -12.62
C LEU A 376 -7.35 7.92 -12.75
N TYR A 377 -6.09 7.52 -12.65
CA TYR A 377 -5.75 6.09 -12.66
C TYR A 377 -6.27 5.36 -11.42
N THR A 378 -6.48 6.08 -10.30
CA THR A 378 -7.23 5.57 -9.15
C THR A 378 -8.61 6.21 -9.15
N LEU A 379 -9.65 5.48 -9.54
CA LEU A 379 -11.02 6.00 -9.52
C LEU A 379 -11.65 5.76 -8.15
N ASP A 380 -12.48 6.71 -7.69
CA ASP A 380 -13.30 6.49 -6.49
C ASP A 380 -14.66 5.87 -6.88
N ALA A 381 -15.19 6.20 -8.06
CA ALA A 381 -16.36 5.55 -8.63
C ALA A 381 -16.41 5.75 -10.15
N ALA A 382 -17.17 4.90 -10.84
CA ALA A 382 -17.51 5.05 -12.25
C ALA A 382 -19.01 4.82 -12.46
N LEU A 383 -19.61 5.57 -13.38
CA LEU A 383 -21.03 5.50 -13.67
C LEU A 383 -21.27 5.49 -15.17
N TYR A 384 -21.97 4.48 -15.65
CA TYR A 384 -22.63 4.56 -16.94
C TYR A 384 -23.95 5.29 -16.78
N TYR A 385 -24.15 6.39 -17.50
CA TYR A 385 -25.35 7.21 -17.39
C TYR A 385 -26.37 6.95 -18.51
N GLY A 386 -25.95 6.21 -19.53
CA GLY A 386 -26.76 5.94 -20.70
C GLY A 386 -26.85 7.12 -21.65
N GLN A 387 -27.91 7.09 -22.46
CA GLN A 387 -28.19 8.14 -23.42
C GLN A 387 -28.55 9.44 -22.70
N TYR A 388 -27.89 10.53 -23.08
CA TYR A 388 -28.17 11.88 -22.62
C TYR A 388 -27.92 12.87 -23.74
N ARG A 389 -28.96 13.61 -24.13
CA ARG A 389 -28.92 14.63 -25.20
C ARG A 389 -28.30 14.10 -26.51
N GLY A 390 -28.58 12.84 -26.87
CA GLY A 390 -28.11 12.21 -28.11
C GLY A 390 -26.68 11.66 -28.05
N SER A 391 -26.07 11.56 -26.87
CA SER A 391 -24.77 10.91 -26.68
C SER A 391 -24.82 9.89 -25.54
N GLU A 392 -24.04 8.82 -25.65
CA GLU A 392 -23.84 7.92 -24.52
C GLU A 392 -22.79 8.48 -23.58
N MET A 393 -23.16 8.64 -22.30
CA MET A 393 -22.32 9.27 -21.30
C MET A 393 -21.86 8.28 -20.24
N THR A 394 -20.59 8.40 -19.89
CA THR A 394 -19.96 7.79 -18.71
C THR A 394 -19.40 8.90 -17.83
N TYR A 395 -19.41 8.70 -16.52
CA TYR A 395 -18.83 9.63 -15.56
C TYR A 395 -17.81 8.92 -14.66
N LEU A 396 -16.67 9.56 -14.43
CA LEU A 396 -15.57 9.06 -13.63
C LEU A 396 -15.36 10.02 -12.45
N PHE A 397 -15.37 9.50 -11.22
CA PHE A 397 -15.36 10.30 -9.99
C PHE A 397 -14.02 10.17 -9.27
N LYS A 398 -13.51 11.30 -8.77
CA LYS A 398 -12.29 11.37 -7.95
C LYS A 398 -12.35 12.55 -6.98
N GLY A 399 -12.31 12.27 -5.69
CA GLY A 399 -12.52 13.25 -4.63
C GLY A 399 -13.83 14.00 -4.83
N THR A 400 -13.78 15.32 -4.67
CA THR A 400 -14.94 16.22 -4.89
C THR A 400 -15.15 16.59 -6.36
N GLN A 401 -14.50 15.89 -7.30
CA GLN A 401 -14.55 16.18 -8.73
C GLN A 401 -15.01 14.97 -9.54
N TYR A 402 -15.48 15.24 -10.76
CA TYR A 402 -15.77 14.20 -11.74
C TYR A 402 -15.44 14.66 -13.16
N TYR A 403 -15.32 13.68 -14.06
CA TYR A 403 -15.13 13.88 -15.49
C TYR A 403 -16.26 13.20 -16.24
N SER A 404 -16.76 13.86 -17.29
CA SER A 404 -17.73 13.28 -18.20
C SER A 404 -17.03 12.78 -19.45
N TYR A 405 -17.29 11.54 -19.83
CA TYR A 405 -16.80 10.93 -21.05
C TYR A 405 -17.96 10.68 -22.00
N ASN A 406 -17.91 11.35 -23.16
CA ASN A 406 -18.84 11.13 -24.25
C ASN A 406 -18.31 10.00 -25.12
N LYS A 407 -18.98 8.85 -25.07
CA LYS A 407 -18.58 7.65 -25.82
C LYS A 407 -18.80 7.81 -27.33
N THR A 408 -19.76 8.66 -27.73
CA THR A 408 -20.12 8.88 -29.13
C THR A 408 -19.05 9.70 -29.85
N THR A 409 -18.51 10.73 -29.18
CA THR A 409 -17.47 11.60 -29.73
C THR A 409 -16.06 11.24 -29.27
N ASP A 410 -15.93 10.28 -28.35
CA ASP A 410 -14.67 9.91 -27.70
C ASP A 410 -13.98 11.10 -27.01
N GLU A 411 -14.79 11.95 -26.35
CA GLU A 411 -14.32 13.17 -25.67
C GLU A 411 -14.46 13.07 -24.15
N LEU A 412 -13.38 13.36 -23.43
CA LEU A 412 -13.38 13.57 -21.98
C LEU A 412 -13.46 15.07 -21.66
N LYS A 413 -14.33 15.46 -20.72
CA LYS A 413 -14.47 16.84 -20.23
C LYS A 413 -14.45 16.88 -18.69
N GLY A 414 -13.88 17.94 -18.13
CA GLY A 414 -13.76 18.16 -16.70
C GLY A 414 -12.41 18.79 -16.33
N PRO A 415 -12.06 18.87 -15.03
CA PRO A 415 -12.88 18.40 -13.92
C PRO A 415 -14.12 19.29 -13.69
N PHE A 416 -15.20 18.67 -13.25
CA PHE A 416 -16.42 19.34 -12.80
C PHE A 416 -16.62 19.10 -11.30
N ASP A 417 -17.26 20.05 -10.64
CA ASP A 417 -17.58 19.95 -9.22
C ASP A 417 -18.70 18.93 -8.97
N LEU A 418 -18.46 17.99 -8.04
CA LEU A 418 -19.40 16.94 -7.67
C LEU A 418 -20.73 17.50 -7.16
N HIS A 419 -20.67 18.50 -6.28
CA HIS A 419 -21.82 18.98 -5.51
C HIS A 419 -22.78 19.79 -6.36
N GLN A 420 -22.25 20.69 -7.18
CA GLN A 420 -23.05 21.62 -7.99
C GLN A 420 -23.89 20.90 -9.04
N ASN A 421 -23.31 19.91 -9.72
CA ASN A 421 -23.95 19.27 -10.86
C ASN A 421 -24.78 18.04 -10.46
N TRP A 422 -24.35 17.27 -9.46
CA TRP A 422 -25.10 16.11 -8.99
C TRP A 422 -26.01 16.40 -7.79
N LYS A 423 -26.01 17.65 -7.30
CA LYS A 423 -26.80 18.10 -6.14
C LYS A 423 -26.52 17.30 -4.87
N LEU A 424 -25.30 16.77 -4.74
CA LEU A 424 -24.83 16.00 -3.59
C LEU A 424 -24.33 16.94 -2.47
N PRO A 425 -24.43 16.54 -1.18
CA PRO A 425 -24.07 17.42 -0.07
C PRO A 425 -22.59 17.75 -0.04
N ASN A 426 -22.25 19.01 0.29
CA ASN A 426 -20.86 19.51 0.39
C ASN A 426 -19.99 18.78 1.42
N SER A 427 -20.61 18.01 2.33
CA SER A 427 -19.88 17.19 3.29
C SER A 427 -19.20 15.97 2.65
N TRP A 428 -19.68 15.51 1.49
CA TRP A 428 -19.11 14.33 0.81
C TRP A 428 -17.78 14.68 0.15
N GLN A 429 -16.68 14.17 0.68
CA GLN A 429 -15.36 14.41 0.10
C GLN A 429 -15.06 13.51 -1.12
N LYS A 430 -15.90 12.51 -1.36
CA LYS A 430 -15.88 11.60 -2.51
C LYS A 430 -17.22 10.87 -2.66
N VAL A 431 -17.35 10.11 -3.74
CA VAL A 431 -18.36 9.07 -3.93
C VAL A 431 -17.65 7.73 -3.85
N ASP A 432 -18.14 6.80 -3.03
CA ASP A 432 -17.55 5.47 -2.89
C ASP A 432 -17.99 4.52 -4.02
N ALA A 433 -19.23 4.66 -4.48
CA ALA A 433 -19.74 3.96 -5.65
C ALA A 433 -20.90 4.73 -6.27
N ALA A 434 -21.13 4.52 -7.56
CA ALA A 434 -22.29 5.04 -8.28
C ALA A 434 -22.87 3.96 -9.18
N VAL A 435 -24.20 3.90 -9.29
CA VAL A 435 -24.86 2.93 -10.18
C VAL A 435 -26.07 3.53 -10.86
N TYR A 436 -26.21 3.20 -12.13
CA TYR A 436 -27.44 3.44 -12.87
C TYR A 436 -28.46 2.37 -12.52
N TYR A 437 -29.59 2.80 -11.95
CA TYR A 437 -30.64 1.89 -11.51
C TYR A 437 -31.66 1.62 -12.61
N GLY A 438 -31.64 2.34 -13.74
CA GLY A 438 -32.67 2.19 -14.77
C GLY A 438 -33.95 2.94 -14.41
N GLN A 439 -35.04 2.56 -15.08
CA GLN A 439 -36.37 3.08 -14.82
C GLN A 439 -36.88 2.61 -13.45
N TYR A 440 -37.39 3.55 -12.66
CA TYR A 440 -38.07 3.30 -11.41
C TYR A 440 -39.18 4.34 -11.24
N GLN A 441 -40.42 3.87 -11.07
CA GLN A 441 -41.60 4.72 -10.94
C GLN A 441 -41.72 5.79 -12.05
N GLY A 442 -41.33 5.45 -13.28
CA GLY A 442 -41.41 6.33 -14.44
C GLY A 442 -40.30 7.36 -14.57
N SER A 443 -39.23 7.28 -13.77
CA SER A 443 -38.03 8.09 -13.92
C SER A 443 -36.78 7.23 -14.00
N GLU A 444 -35.77 7.69 -14.75
CA GLU A 444 -34.46 7.06 -14.74
C GLU A 444 -33.66 7.51 -13.50
N MET A 445 -33.17 6.54 -12.73
CA MET A 445 -32.54 6.81 -11.44
C MET A 445 -31.05 6.44 -11.45
N VAL A 446 -30.27 7.24 -10.74
CA VAL A 446 -28.87 6.97 -10.38
C VAL A 446 -28.76 6.95 -8.86
N TYR A 447 -27.90 6.11 -8.31
CA TYR A 447 -27.66 6.05 -6.87
C TYR A 447 -26.18 6.27 -6.60
N PHE A 448 -25.89 7.13 -5.63
CA PHE A 448 -24.54 7.47 -5.17
C PHE A 448 -24.37 7.03 -3.73
N PHE A 449 -23.28 6.33 -3.43
CA PHE A 449 -22.99 5.78 -2.10
C PHE A 449 -21.81 6.53 -1.46
N ASN A 450 -21.89 6.76 -0.15
CA ASN A 450 -20.78 7.25 0.66
C ASN A 450 -20.93 6.75 2.11
N GLY A 451 -19.99 5.95 2.56
CA GLY A 451 -20.06 5.23 3.82
C GLY A 451 -21.32 4.35 3.89
N THR A 452 -22.06 4.51 4.98
CA THR A 452 -23.33 3.78 5.23
C THR A 452 -24.56 4.52 4.71
N GLN A 453 -24.36 5.56 3.89
CA GLN A 453 -25.43 6.38 3.34
C GLN A 453 -25.43 6.38 1.81
N TYR A 454 -26.58 6.70 1.23
CA TYR A 454 -26.68 6.94 -0.21
C TYR A 454 -27.68 8.05 -0.55
N TYR A 455 -27.52 8.61 -1.75
CA TYR A 455 -28.47 9.52 -2.36
C TYR A 455 -29.01 8.93 -3.66
N SER A 456 -30.31 9.09 -3.91
CA SER A 456 -30.93 8.80 -5.20
C SER A 456 -31.00 10.07 -6.03
N TYR A 457 -30.55 10.03 -7.28
CA TYR A 457 -30.61 11.12 -8.24
C TYR A 457 -31.58 10.78 -9.37
N ASN A 458 -32.55 11.65 -9.62
CA ASN A 458 -33.54 11.52 -10.68
C ASN A 458 -33.07 12.31 -11.91
N LYS A 459 -32.79 11.60 -13.01
CA LYS A 459 -32.28 12.19 -14.25
C LYS A 459 -33.28 13.13 -14.92
N SER A 460 -34.58 12.89 -14.74
CA SER A 460 -35.65 13.66 -15.37
C SER A 460 -35.89 14.99 -14.68
N THR A 461 -35.77 15.03 -13.34
CA THR A 461 -35.99 16.25 -12.55
C THR A 461 -34.70 16.98 -12.19
N ASP A 462 -33.52 16.38 -12.43
CA ASP A 462 -32.22 16.91 -11.99
C ASP A 462 -32.14 17.13 -10.46
N GLU A 463 -32.71 16.20 -9.69
CA GLU A 463 -32.78 16.27 -8.23
C GLU A 463 -32.12 15.08 -7.55
N ALA A 464 -31.34 15.34 -6.49
CA ALA A 464 -30.85 14.33 -5.56
C ALA A 464 -31.68 14.33 -4.26
N LYS A 465 -31.99 13.15 -3.72
CA LYS A 465 -32.73 12.95 -2.47
C LYS A 465 -31.98 12.00 -1.55
N GLY A 466 -31.93 12.32 -0.26
CA GLY A 466 -31.19 11.59 0.78
C GLY A 466 -30.86 12.49 1.98
N PRO A 467 -30.00 12.04 2.92
CA PRO A 467 -29.34 10.74 2.90
C PRO A 467 -30.31 9.63 3.30
N TYR A 468 -30.19 8.49 2.64
CA TYR A 468 -30.87 7.26 3.01
C TYR A 468 -29.88 6.25 3.60
N ASP A 469 -30.38 5.38 4.49
CA ASP A 469 -29.57 4.33 5.10
C ASP A 469 -29.33 3.17 4.13
N LEU A 470 -28.07 2.81 3.94
CA LEU A 470 -27.63 1.74 3.05
C LEU A 470 -28.22 0.38 3.46
N HIS A 471 -28.09 0.00 4.72
CA HIS A 471 -28.49 -1.32 5.22
C HIS A 471 -30.00 -1.52 5.15
N ARG A 472 -30.77 -0.47 5.45
CA ARG A 472 -32.23 -0.52 5.46
C ARG A 472 -32.81 -0.76 4.07
N ASN A 473 -32.30 -0.07 3.06
CA ASN A 473 -32.92 -0.04 1.74
C ASN A 473 -32.24 -0.97 0.73
N TRP A 474 -30.92 -1.17 0.83
CA TRP A 474 -30.19 -2.10 -0.05
C TRP A 474 -29.98 -3.48 0.59
N LYS A 475 -30.33 -3.65 1.87
CA LYS A 475 -30.32 -4.92 2.60
C LYS A 475 -28.94 -5.61 2.62
N VAL A 476 -27.88 -4.83 2.48
CA VAL A 476 -26.50 -5.32 2.56
C VAL A 476 -26.13 -5.69 4.01
N PRO A 477 -25.20 -6.64 4.22
CA PRO A 477 -24.79 -7.08 5.55
C PRO A 477 -24.31 -5.93 6.44
N ASN A 478 -24.59 -6.00 7.74
CA ASN A 478 -24.24 -4.94 8.69
C ASN A 478 -22.73 -4.67 8.82
N HIS A 479 -21.87 -5.61 8.43
CA HIS A 479 -20.42 -5.42 8.44
C HIS A 479 -19.90 -4.61 7.25
N TRP A 480 -20.68 -4.47 6.16
CA TRP A 480 -20.32 -3.62 5.02
C TRP A 480 -20.50 -2.16 5.41
N LYS A 481 -19.39 -1.42 5.59
CA LYS A 481 -19.45 -0.01 5.99
C LYS A 481 -19.40 0.98 4.82
N THR A 482 -19.16 0.47 3.62
CA THR A 482 -19.07 1.19 2.35
C THR A 482 -19.62 0.30 1.23
N ILE A 483 -19.81 0.87 0.05
CA ILE A 483 -19.88 0.12 -1.20
C ILE A 483 -18.70 0.62 -2.03
N ASP A 484 -17.75 -0.26 -2.35
CA ASP A 484 -16.51 0.12 -3.04
C ASP A 484 -16.71 0.17 -4.55
N ALA A 485 -17.67 -0.60 -5.06
CA ALA A 485 -18.11 -0.51 -6.44
C ALA A 485 -19.55 -1.01 -6.58
N ALA A 486 -20.24 -0.52 -7.60
CA ALA A 486 -21.59 -0.96 -7.93
C ALA A 486 -21.75 -1.11 -9.45
N LEU A 487 -22.36 -2.20 -9.88
CA LEU A 487 -22.46 -2.56 -11.29
C LEU A 487 -23.88 -2.99 -11.63
N TYR A 488 -24.50 -2.31 -12.59
CA TYR A 488 -25.72 -2.78 -13.21
C TYR A 488 -25.41 -3.88 -14.24
N TYR A 489 -25.99 -5.07 -14.07
CA TYR A 489 -25.72 -6.21 -14.97
C TYR A 489 -26.92 -6.56 -15.88
N GLY A 490 -28.02 -5.82 -15.75
CA GLY A 490 -29.26 -6.10 -16.47
C GLY A 490 -29.98 -7.37 -15.96
N ASN A 491 -30.74 -8.02 -16.83
CA ASN A 491 -31.51 -9.22 -16.49
C ASN A 491 -30.60 -10.43 -16.20
N TYR A 492 -30.68 -10.94 -14.98
CA TYR A 492 -30.02 -12.18 -14.54
C TYR A 492 -31.02 -13.00 -13.71
N ARG A 493 -31.14 -14.32 -14.01
CA ARG A 493 -32.07 -15.26 -13.34
C ARG A 493 -33.50 -14.72 -13.12
N GLY A 494 -34.04 -13.99 -14.11
CA GLY A 494 -35.44 -13.53 -14.09
C GLY A 494 -35.69 -12.16 -13.45
N GLY A 495 -34.64 -11.36 -13.18
CA GLY A 495 -34.81 -9.96 -12.75
C GLY A 495 -33.59 -9.08 -13.01
N GLU A 496 -33.80 -7.77 -13.06
CA GLU A 496 -32.72 -6.79 -13.19
C GLU A 496 -31.87 -6.78 -11.91
N THR A 497 -30.58 -7.07 -12.05
CA THR A 497 -29.66 -7.29 -10.93
C THR A 497 -28.56 -6.23 -10.89
N ILE A 498 -28.29 -5.71 -9.69
CA ILE A 498 -27.15 -4.84 -9.39
C ILE A 498 -26.17 -5.64 -8.54
N TYR A 499 -24.91 -5.67 -8.94
CA TYR A 499 -23.82 -6.21 -8.13
C TYR A 499 -23.22 -5.09 -7.29
N LEU A 500 -23.02 -5.37 -6.01
CA LEU A 500 -22.37 -4.48 -5.05
C LEU A 500 -21.12 -5.16 -4.52
N PHE A 501 -20.03 -4.40 -4.36
CA PHE A 501 -18.73 -4.90 -3.91
C PHE A 501 -18.30 -4.19 -2.63
N ASN A 502 -17.69 -4.93 -1.70
CA ASN A 502 -17.07 -4.41 -0.48
C ASN A 502 -15.87 -5.29 -0.11
N GLY A 503 -14.66 -4.73 -0.15
CA GLY A 503 -13.41 -5.43 0.08
C GLY A 503 -13.25 -6.65 -0.83
N SER A 504 -13.15 -7.83 -0.23
CA SER A 504 -13.03 -9.12 -0.94
C SER A 504 -14.38 -9.79 -1.23
N GLU A 505 -15.50 -9.13 -0.89
CA GLU A 505 -16.85 -9.68 -0.99
C GLU A 505 -17.68 -8.94 -2.03
N TYR A 506 -18.64 -9.64 -2.62
CA TYR A 506 -19.69 -9.03 -3.43
C TYR A 506 -21.05 -9.65 -3.12
N GLY A 507 -22.12 -8.96 -3.53
CA GLY A 507 -23.47 -9.51 -3.49
C GLY A 507 -24.33 -8.96 -4.60
N ARG A 508 -25.52 -9.54 -4.73
CA ARG A 508 -26.46 -9.27 -5.81
C ARG A 508 -27.74 -8.70 -5.23
N TYR A 509 -28.08 -7.49 -5.63
CA TYR A 509 -29.35 -6.86 -5.32
C TYR A 509 -30.31 -7.06 -6.50
N ASN A 510 -31.40 -7.79 -6.26
CA ASN A 510 -32.46 -8.00 -7.24
C ASN A 510 -33.53 -6.91 -7.09
N LYS A 511 -33.67 -6.08 -8.13
CA LYS A 511 -34.59 -4.95 -8.13
C LYS A 511 -36.07 -5.36 -8.08
N SER A 512 -36.41 -6.51 -8.67
CA SER A 512 -37.80 -6.97 -8.77
C SER A 512 -38.31 -7.55 -7.45
N THR A 513 -37.45 -8.27 -6.73
CA THR A 513 -37.81 -8.88 -5.44
C THR A 513 -37.45 -8.02 -4.24
N ASP A 514 -36.70 -6.93 -4.46
CA ASP A 514 -36.14 -6.07 -3.41
C ASP A 514 -35.34 -6.94 -2.41
N GLN A 515 -34.46 -7.81 -2.90
CA GLN A 515 -33.65 -8.71 -2.06
C GLN A 515 -32.18 -8.60 -2.38
N PHE A 516 -31.36 -8.68 -1.33
CA PHE A 516 -29.92 -8.84 -1.43
C PHE A 516 -29.54 -10.30 -1.21
N ASP A 517 -28.68 -10.82 -2.08
CA ASP A 517 -28.19 -12.18 -2.07
C ASP A 517 -26.65 -12.18 -2.05
N GLY A 518 -26.07 -12.65 -0.94
CA GLY A 518 -24.64 -12.58 -0.61
C GLY A 518 -24.42 -12.42 0.90
N PRO A 519 -23.19 -12.12 1.35
CA PRO A 519 -22.00 -11.85 0.55
C PRO A 519 -21.34 -13.14 0.03
N TYR A 520 -20.69 -13.03 -1.12
CA TYR A 520 -19.91 -14.09 -1.77
C TYR A 520 -18.47 -13.62 -1.97
N PRO A 521 -17.48 -14.54 -1.95
CA PRO A 521 -16.10 -14.17 -2.25
C PRO A 521 -15.95 -13.79 -3.73
N ILE A 522 -15.33 -12.63 -3.98
CA ILE A 522 -15.03 -12.15 -5.35
C ILE A 522 -14.10 -13.15 -6.07
N SER A 523 -13.15 -13.75 -5.35
CA SER A 523 -12.16 -14.72 -5.86
C SER A 523 -12.72 -15.95 -6.56
N GLN A 524 -13.98 -16.29 -6.32
CA GLN A 524 -14.57 -17.52 -6.87
C GLN A 524 -15.43 -17.26 -8.10
N ASN A 525 -15.84 -16.02 -8.34
CA ASN A 525 -16.89 -15.70 -9.30
C ASN A 525 -16.53 -14.59 -10.27
N TRP A 526 -15.50 -13.80 -9.98
CA TRP A 526 -15.04 -12.72 -10.83
C TRP A 526 -13.62 -12.91 -11.35
N PHE A 527 -12.77 -13.70 -10.69
CA PHE A 527 -11.37 -13.91 -11.10
C PHE A 527 -11.00 -15.39 -11.16
#